data_AF-A0A920EVQ7-F1
#
_entry.id   AF-A0A920EVQ7-F1
#
_cell.length_a   1.000
_cell.length_b   1.000
_cell.length_c   1.000
_cell.angle_alpha   90.00
_cell.angle_beta   90.00
_cell.angle_gamma   90.00
#
_symmetry.space_group_name_H-M   'P 1'
#
loop_
_entity.id
_entity.type
_entity.pdbx_description
1 polymer ?
#
loop_
_entity_poly.entity_id
_entity_poly.type
_entity_poly.pdbx_seq_one_letter_code
_entity_poly.pdbx_strand_id
1 'polypeptide(L)' 'MFSYQYNIPINSVIDAYKQGMFPMAETCSSKEIYWIEPKKRGVFQFNKIKIPKKFKRFLKKNNFQTCL' A
#
# COMPACT_ATOMS: atom_id res chain seq x y z
N MET A 1 -16.04 11.43 8.20
CA MET A 1 -15.39 10.55 7.20
C MET A 1 -15.92 10.98 5.84
N PHE A 2 -15.06 11.47 4.95
CA PHE A 2 -15.47 11.89 3.60
C PHE A 2 -15.39 10.68 2.67
N SER A 3 -16.53 10.24 2.13
CA SER A 3 -16.61 9.21 1.09
C SER A 3 -16.65 9.87 -0.30
N TYR A 4 -15.90 9.30 -1.24
CA TYR A 4 -15.85 9.76 -2.64
C TYR A 4 -16.33 8.66 -3.58
N GLN A 5 -17.10 9.04 -4.60
CA GLN A 5 -17.53 8.15 -5.68
C GLN A 5 -16.54 8.25 -6.85
N TYR A 6 -15.68 7.23 -6.99
CA TYR A 6 -14.69 6.91 -8.06
C TYR A 6 -13.74 8.01 -8.61
N ASN A 7 -14.09 9.29 -8.56
CA ASN A 7 -13.26 10.42 -8.98
C ASN A 7 -12.65 11.10 -7.75
N ILE A 8 -11.43 10.68 -7.40
CA ILE A 8 -10.63 11.35 -6.37
C ILE A 8 -9.71 12.37 -7.06
N PRO A 9 -9.79 13.67 -6.73
CA PRO A 9 -8.87 14.66 -7.27
C PRO A 9 -7.42 14.33 -6.88
N ILE A 10 -6.49 14.49 -7.84
CA ILE A 10 -5.07 14.19 -7.64
C ILE A 10 -4.47 14.94 -6.43
N ASN A 11 -4.83 16.20 -6.26
CA ASN A 11 -4.33 17.02 -5.15
C ASN A 11 -4.79 16.47 -3.80
N SER A 12 -6.05 16.02 -3.71
CA SER A 12 -6.58 15.39 -2.49
C SER A 12 -5.81 14.12 -2.13
N VAL A 13 -5.39 13.33 -3.12
CA VAL A 13 -4.55 12.15 -2.89
C VAL A 13 -3.19 12.55 -2.32
N ILE A 14 -2.52 13.51 -2.96
CA ILE A 14 -1.20 13.98 -2.54
C ILE A 14 -1.25 14.53 -1.12
N ASP A 15 -2.25 15.37 -0.81
CA ASP A 15 -2.40 15.99 0.50
C ASP A 15 -2.77 14.97 1.59
N ALA A 16 -3.60 13.98 1.28
CA ALA A 16 -3.88 12.88 2.19
C ALA A 16 -2.62 12.07 2.54
N TYR A 17 -1.79 11.72 1.55
CA TYR A 17 -0.53 11.01 1.80
C TYR A 17 0.45 11.83 2.65
N LYS A 18 0.51 13.16 2.48
CA LYS A 18 1.30 14.04 3.35
C LYS A 18 0.84 13.98 4.80
N GLN A 19 -0.46 13.81 5.03
CA GLN A 19 -1.07 13.68 6.35
C GLN A 19 -1.02 12.25 6.91
N GLY A 20 -0.42 11.29 6.19
CA GLY A 20 -0.36 9.89 6.60
C GLY A 20 -1.65 9.10 6.38
N MET A 21 -2.60 9.69 5.65
CA MET A 21 -3.87 9.07 5.23
C MET A 21 -3.69 8.32 3.91
N PHE A 22 -4.48 7.27 3.71
CA PHE A 22 -4.50 6.55 2.44
C PHE A 22 -5.93 6.17 2.05
N PRO A 23 -6.24 6.11 0.74
CA PRO A 23 -7.56 5.72 0.27
C PRO A 23 -7.70 4.20 0.40
N MET A 24 -8.81 3.75 0.97
CA MET A 24 -9.13 2.33 1.09
C MET A 24 -10.64 2.13 0.95
N ALA A 25 -11.03 1.06 0.28
CA ALA A 25 -12.41 0.61 0.19
C ALA A 25 -12.62 -0.58 1.13
N GLU A 26 -13.87 -0.80 1.53
CA GLU A 26 -14.23 -1.95 2.38
C GLU A 26 -14.04 -3.28 1.63
N THR A 27 -14.41 -3.31 0.35
CA THR A 27 -14.29 -4.49 -0.53
C THR A 27 -13.88 -4.07 -1.95
N CYS A 28 -13.49 -5.05 -2.76
CA CYS A 28 -13.18 -4.86 -4.18
C CYS A 28 -14.40 -4.33 -4.99
N SER A 29 -15.62 -4.66 -4.59
CA SER A 29 -16.87 -4.27 -5.26
C SER A 29 -17.50 -2.98 -4.70
N SER A 30 -16.87 -2.33 -3.71
CA SER A 30 -17.38 -1.11 -3.11
C SER A 30 -17.48 0.02 -4.14
N LYS A 31 -18.51 0.86 -3.99
CA LYS A 31 -18.68 2.10 -4.76
C LYS A 31 -18.07 3.33 -4.10
N GLU A 32 -17.62 3.16 -2.86
CA GLU A 32 -17.11 4.23 -2.01
C GLU A 32 -15.68 3.93 -1.56
N ILE A 33 -14.89 5.00 -1.49
CA ILE A 33 -13.52 5.01 -0.96
C ILE A 33 -13.48 5.89 0.28
N TYR A 34 -12.76 5.43 1.30
CA TYR A 34 -12.57 6.10 2.57
C TYR A 34 -11.11 6.50 2.77
N TRP A 35 -10.88 7.63 3.42
CA TRP A 35 -9.56 8.02 3.91
C TRP A 35 -9.32 7.44 5.30
N ILE A 36 -8.26 6.65 5.45
CA ILE A 36 -7.96 5.95 6.71
C ILE A 36 -6.73 6.54 7.37
N GLU A 37 -6.88 6.94 8.65
CA GLU A 37 -5.79 7.21 9.58
C GLU A 37 -5.59 6.02 10.53
N PRO A 38 -4.55 5.21 10.36
CA PRO A 38 -4.34 4.06 11.23
C PRO A 38 -3.71 4.53 12.54
N LYS A 39 -4.37 4.27 13.68
CA LYS A 39 -3.81 4.51 15.02
C LYS A 39 -2.43 3.85 15.24
N LYS A 40 -2.20 2.71 14.58
CA LYS A 40 -0.90 2.02 14.53
C LYS A 40 -0.56 1.75 13.07
N ARG A 41 0.55 2.32 12.59
CA ARG A 41 1.03 2.15 11.22
C ARG A 41 2.00 0.98 11.15
N GLY A 42 1.73 0.01 10.28
CA GLY A 42 2.72 -0.99 9.89
C GLY A 42 3.82 -0.31 9.06
N VAL A 43 5.06 -0.36 9.52
CA VAL A 43 6.22 0.20 8.82
C VAL A 43 7.28 -0.88 8.65
N PHE A 44 7.77 -1.05 7.43
CA PHE A 44 8.90 -1.93 7.14
C PHE A 44 10.21 -1.18 7.28
N GLN A 45 11.08 -1.66 8.18
CA GLN A 45 12.47 -1.21 8.23
C GLN A 45 13.26 -2.01 7.20
N PHE A 46 13.50 -1.43 6.01
CA PHE A 46 14.11 -2.15 4.87
C PHE A 46 15.40 -2.89 5.22
N ASN A 47 16.26 -2.28 6.05
CA ASN A 47 17.53 -2.88 6.48
C ASN A 47 17.38 -4.05 7.46
N LYS A 48 16.17 -4.28 7.99
CA LYS A 48 15.87 -5.34 8.97
C LYS A 48 14.89 -6.38 8.45
N ILE A 49 14.58 -6.37 7.15
CA ILE A 49 13.70 -7.38 6.55
C ILE A 49 14.39 -8.74 6.61
N LYS A 50 13.77 -9.68 7.35
CA LYS A 50 14.24 -11.06 7.45
C LYS A 50 13.81 -11.84 6.22
N ILE A 51 14.76 -12.15 5.35
CA ILE A 51 14.52 -12.99 4.17
C ILE A 51 14.81 -14.46 4.51
N PRO A 52 13.80 -15.37 4.50
CA PRO A 52 14.00 -16.77 4.84
C PRO A 52 14.99 -17.49 3.91
N LYS A 53 15.79 -18.43 4.44
CA LYS A 53 16.80 -19.18 3.67
C LYS A 53 16.22 -19.87 2.44
N LYS A 54 15.02 -20.45 2.55
CA LYS A 54 14.32 -21.09 1.42
C LYS A 54 13.97 -20.09 0.31
N PHE A 55 13.50 -18.90 0.68
CA PHE A 55 13.19 -17.84 -0.29
C PHE A 55 14.45 -17.31 -0.96
N LYS A 56 15.55 -17.12 -0.22
CA LYS A 56 16.86 -16.80 -0.82
C LYS A 56 17.30 -17.84 -1.85
N ARG A 57 17.14 -19.14 -1.55
CA ARG A 57 17.46 -20.23 -2.48
C ARG A 57 16.56 -20.22 -3.71
N PHE A 58 15.29 -19.89 -3.55
CA PHE A 58 14.32 -19.76 -4.63
C PHE A 58 14.66 -18.59 -5.57
N LEU A 59 14.93 -17.40 -5.01
CA LEU A 59 15.33 -16.21 -5.77
C LEU A 59 16.60 -16.46 -6.59
N LYS A 60 17.58 -17.18 -6.03
CA LYS A 60 18.84 -17.53 -6.71
C LYS A 60 18.68 -18.35 -7.99
N LYS A 61 17.50 -18.95 -8.23
CA LYS A 61 17.24 -19.68 -9.49
C LYS A 61 17.02 -18.72 -10.67
N ASN A 62 16.82 -17.42 -10.41
CA ASN A 62 16.63 -16.37 -11.42
C ASN A 62 15.47 -16.63 -12.42
N ASN A 63 14.40 -17.27 -11.95
CA ASN A 63 13.22 -17.58 -12.77
C ASN A 63 12.25 -16.39 -12.94
N PHE A 64 12.66 -15.16 -12.61
CA PHE A 64 11.78 -13.99 -12.56
C PHE A 64 12.44 -12.81 -13.25
N GLN A 65 11.64 -12.05 -13.99
CA GLN A 65 12.01 -10.75 -14.51
C GLN A 65 11.26 -9.67 -13.71
N THR A 66 11.97 -8.63 -13.29
CA THR A 66 11.38 -7.47 -12.62
C THR A 66 11.39 -6.28 -13.57
N CYS A 67 10.27 -5.59 -13.65
CA CYS A 67 10.15 -4.28 -14.30
C CYS A 67 9.81 -3.24 -13.22
N LEU A 68 10.20 -1.99 -13.46
CA LEU A 68 9.77 -0.84 -12.67
C LEU A 68 8.50 -0.24 -13.28
#